data_AF-A0AAE0F1P8-F1
#
_entry.id   AF-A0AAE0F1P8-F1
#
_cell.length_a   1.000
_cell.length_b   1.000
_cell.length_c   1.000
_cell.angle_alpha   90.00
_cell.angle_beta   90.00
_cell.angle_gamma   90.00
#
_symmetry.space_group_name_H-M   'P 1'
#
loop_
_entity.id
_entity.type
_entity.pdbx_description
1 polymer ?
#
loop_
_entity_poly.entity_id
_entity_poly.type
_entity_poly.pdbx_seq_one_letter_code
_entity_poly.pdbx_strand_id
1 'polypeptide(L)'
;MFIDVVGFQCRNPIHCAHYQLFTRALQAANVRPGATCLVHPTCGPTQDDDIPGIVRYLTYEVLKAEVGNSSIQWAYLPYAMHMAGPREALQHMIIRKNYGCTHFIIGRDMAGCKSCISGKDFYGVYDAQEFAKKHAEELGMQTVPSLDLVYTEEEGYITASEAAERHLTPLKLSGTKFRQMLRNGEEIPEWFAFKSVVTVLREHVSSSK
;
A
#
# COMPACT_ATOMS: atom_id res chain seq x y z
N MET A 1 23.47 17.16 -4.62
CA MET A 1 22.60 17.00 -3.44
C MET A 1 21.94 15.63 -3.55
N PHE A 2 22.19 14.71 -2.62
CA PHE A 2 21.58 13.37 -2.67
C PHE A 2 20.15 13.47 -2.13
N ILE A 3 19.17 13.23 -3.01
CA ILE A 3 17.76 13.14 -2.63
C ILE A 3 17.44 11.74 -2.13
N ASP A 4 16.62 11.62 -1.09
CA ASP A 4 16.09 10.33 -0.67
C ASP A 4 14.90 9.93 -1.54
N VAL A 5 14.86 8.65 -1.92
CA VAL A 5 13.78 8.07 -2.70
C VAL A 5 13.19 6.91 -1.93
N VAL A 6 11.93 7.06 -1.51
CA VAL A 6 11.19 6.10 -0.69
C VAL A 6 10.33 5.22 -1.58
N GLY A 7 10.64 3.93 -1.67
CA GLY A 7 9.86 2.98 -2.46
C GLY A 7 8.60 2.49 -1.73
N PHE A 8 7.46 2.53 -2.40
CA PHE A 8 6.20 1.92 -1.94
C PHE A 8 5.78 0.80 -2.90
N GLN A 9 5.65 -0.41 -2.37
CA GLN A 9 5.09 -1.56 -3.09
C GLN A 9 3.62 -1.74 -2.70
N CYS A 10 2.78 -2.06 -3.69
CA CYS A 10 1.41 -2.51 -3.45
C CYS A 10 0.98 -3.47 -4.57
N ARG A 11 0.08 -4.39 -4.24
CA ARG A 11 -0.62 -5.24 -5.21
C ARG A 11 -2.11 -4.95 -5.31
N ASN A 12 -2.65 -4.09 -4.44
CA ASN A 12 -4.06 -3.72 -4.38
C ASN A 12 -4.29 -2.34 -5.02
N PRO A 13 -5.53 -1.98 -5.40
CA PRO A 13 -5.87 -0.58 -5.65
C PRO A 13 -5.46 0.28 -4.45
N ILE A 14 -5.00 1.50 -4.70
CA ILE A 14 -4.62 2.43 -3.64
C ILE A 14 -5.87 3.13 -3.13
N HIS A 15 -6.02 3.12 -1.81
CA HIS A 15 -7.14 3.70 -1.07
C HIS A 15 -6.59 4.86 -0.23
N CYS A 16 -7.45 5.62 0.44
CA CYS A 16 -7.02 6.80 1.19
C CYS A 16 -5.97 6.45 2.26
N ALA A 17 -6.13 5.33 2.97
CA ALA A 17 -5.14 4.86 3.95
C ALA A 17 -3.76 4.58 3.33
N HIS A 18 -3.72 3.95 2.15
CA HIS A 18 -2.47 3.71 1.43
C HIS A 18 -1.81 5.02 1.02
N TYR A 19 -2.59 5.97 0.49
CA TYR A 19 -2.10 7.29 0.10
C TYR A 19 -1.48 8.05 1.28
N GLN A 20 -2.15 8.01 2.43
CA GLN A 20 -1.68 8.62 3.67
C GLN A 20 -0.41 7.93 4.20
N LEU A 21 -0.33 6.61 4.05
CA LEU A 21 0.81 5.82 4.50
C LEU A 21 2.09 6.20 3.74
N PHE A 22 2.07 6.21 2.40
CA PHE A 22 3.30 6.51 1.66
C PHE A 22 3.65 8.00 1.60
N THR A 23 2.68 8.90 1.78
CA THR A 23 2.98 10.34 1.88
C THR A 23 3.58 10.68 3.25
N ARG A 24 3.08 10.11 4.34
CA ARG A 24 3.68 10.26 5.68
C ARG A 24 5.05 9.61 5.81
N ALA A 25 5.33 8.57 5.03
CA ALA A 25 6.67 7.96 5.00
C ALA A 25 7.77 8.96 4.59
N LEU A 26 7.43 10.03 3.85
CA LEU A 26 8.36 11.11 3.52
C LEU A 26 8.75 11.99 4.71
N GLN A 27 8.00 11.89 5.81
CA GLN A 27 8.23 12.62 7.07
C GLN A 27 8.85 11.72 8.14
N ALA A 28 9.23 10.48 7.80
CA ALA A 28 9.86 9.57 8.75
C ALA A 28 11.20 10.14 9.25
N ALA A 29 11.55 9.86 10.51
CA ALA A 29 12.72 10.44 11.16
C ALA A 29 14.06 10.16 10.44
N ASN A 30 14.14 9.07 9.68
CA ASN A 30 15.32 8.69 8.91
C ASN A 30 15.30 9.14 7.44
N VAL A 31 14.22 9.80 6.99
CA VAL A 31 14.06 10.30 5.62
C VAL A 31 14.35 11.80 5.58
N ARG A 32 15.21 12.23 4.67
CA ARG A 32 15.59 13.65 4.56
C ARG A 32 14.47 14.51 3.97
N PRO A 33 14.35 15.79 4.37
CA PRO A 33 13.47 16.74 3.72
C PRO A 33 13.72 16.84 2.20
N GLY A 34 12.64 16.99 1.43
CA GLY A 34 12.71 16.98 -0.04
C GLY A 34 12.78 15.59 -0.67
N ALA A 35 12.59 14.52 0.12
CA ALA A 35 12.45 13.17 -0.40
C ALA A 35 11.25 13.03 -1.33
N THR A 36 11.33 12.04 -2.22
CA THR A 36 10.27 11.67 -3.15
C THR A 36 9.83 10.23 -2.90
N CYS A 37 8.54 9.95 -3.05
CA CYS A 37 8.02 8.59 -2.98
C CYS A 37 7.92 8.00 -4.38
N LEU A 38 8.54 6.84 -4.62
CA LEU A 38 8.27 6.02 -5.80
C LEU A 38 7.14 5.05 -5.46
N VAL A 39 5.91 5.41 -5.85
CA VAL A 39 4.75 4.52 -5.80
C VAL A 39 4.88 3.53 -6.96
N HIS A 40 5.22 2.30 -6.60
CA HIS A 40 5.65 1.29 -7.57
C HIS A 40 4.79 0.02 -7.44
N PRO A 41 3.48 0.05 -7.73
CA PRO A 41 2.66 -1.15 -7.58
C PRO A 41 3.04 -2.23 -8.61
N THR A 42 2.82 -3.48 -8.23
CA THR A 42 2.92 -4.62 -9.16
C THR A 42 1.71 -4.62 -10.09
N CYS A 43 1.90 -4.74 -11.40
CA CYS A 43 0.82 -4.89 -12.38
C CYS A 43 0.79 -6.27 -13.07
N GLY A 44 1.76 -7.14 -12.77
CA GLY A 44 1.73 -8.53 -13.21
C GLY A 44 0.81 -9.42 -12.37
N PRO A 45 0.86 -10.75 -12.60
CA PRO A 45 0.06 -11.73 -11.88
C PRO A 45 0.26 -11.69 -10.36
N THR A 46 -0.81 -11.96 -9.63
CA THR A 46 -0.89 -11.99 -8.17
C THR A 46 -1.71 -13.21 -7.74
N GLN A 47 -2.11 -13.31 -6.47
CA GLN A 47 -3.04 -14.38 -6.02
C GLN A 47 -4.41 -14.30 -6.72
N ASP A 48 -5.09 -15.43 -6.83
CA ASP A 48 -6.29 -15.62 -7.66
C ASP A 48 -7.47 -14.69 -7.32
N ASP A 49 -7.62 -14.28 -6.06
CA ASP A 49 -8.71 -13.43 -5.60
C ASP A 49 -8.40 -11.92 -5.67
N ASP A 50 -7.19 -11.55 -6.11
CA ASP A 50 -6.83 -10.15 -6.32
C ASP A 50 -7.46 -9.59 -7.61
N ILE A 51 -7.66 -8.28 -7.61
CA ILE A 51 -8.18 -7.55 -8.77
C ILE A 51 -7.18 -7.69 -9.94
N PRO A 52 -7.63 -7.91 -11.19
CA PRO A 52 -6.72 -8.05 -12.33
C PRO A 52 -5.74 -6.88 -12.47
N GLY A 53 -4.50 -7.18 -12.89
CA GLY A 53 -3.44 -6.18 -13.00
C GLY A 53 -3.78 -4.98 -13.88
N ILE A 54 -4.50 -5.22 -14.99
CA ILE A 54 -4.97 -4.15 -15.88
C ILE A 54 -5.96 -3.21 -15.19
N VAL A 55 -6.88 -3.75 -14.38
CA VAL A 55 -7.86 -2.94 -13.65
C VAL A 55 -7.14 -2.13 -12.56
N ARG A 56 -6.20 -2.75 -11.84
CA ARG A 56 -5.37 -2.06 -10.85
C ARG A 56 -4.58 -0.92 -11.47
N TYR A 57 -3.94 -1.14 -12.62
CA TYR A 57 -3.26 -0.10 -13.39
C TYR A 57 -4.17 1.11 -13.66
N LEU A 58 -5.39 0.87 -14.14
CA LEU A 58 -6.37 1.94 -14.38
C LEU A 58 -6.70 2.73 -13.11
N THR A 59 -6.83 2.05 -11.95
CA THR A 59 -7.03 2.75 -10.66
C THR A 59 -5.85 3.65 -10.28
N TYR A 60 -4.62 3.28 -10.66
CA TYR A 60 -3.44 4.08 -10.35
C TYR A 60 -3.35 5.33 -11.23
N GLU A 61 -3.68 5.22 -12.52
CA GLU A 61 -3.66 6.35 -13.44
C GLU A 61 -4.70 7.43 -13.08
N VAL A 62 -5.93 7.02 -12.74
CA VAL A 62 -6.96 7.99 -12.29
C VAL A 62 -6.58 8.64 -10.97
N LEU A 63 -6.02 7.87 -10.03
CA LEU A 63 -5.58 8.40 -8.74
C LEU A 63 -4.41 9.37 -8.91
N LYS A 64 -3.42 9.03 -9.75
CA LYS A 64 -2.28 9.89 -10.07
C LYS A 64 -2.74 11.25 -10.59
N ALA A 65 -3.71 11.26 -11.50
CA ALA A 65 -4.29 12.48 -12.04
C ALA A 65 -5.06 13.28 -10.98
N GLU A 66 -5.86 12.61 -10.13
CA GLU A 66 -6.64 13.25 -9.06
C GLU A 66 -5.75 13.90 -8.00
N VAL A 67 -4.67 13.24 -7.55
CA VAL A 67 -3.84 13.75 -6.45
C VAL A 67 -2.82 14.79 -6.90
N GLY A 68 -2.33 14.74 -8.15
CA GLY A 68 -1.42 15.74 -8.72
C GLY A 68 -0.16 16.05 -7.87
N ASN A 69 0.26 15.13 -7.01
CA ASN A 69 1.27 15.40 -5.97
C ASN A 69 2.69 15.25 -6.54
N SER A 70 3.44 16.35 -6.59
CA SER A 70 4.78 16.42 -7.16
C SER A 70 5.84 15.62 -6.39
N SER A 71 5.60 15.34 -5.10
CA SER A 71 6.49 14.49 -4.27
C SER A 71 6.30 13.00 -4.52
N ILE A 72 5.40 12.61 -5.44
CA ILE A 72 5.14 11.22 -5.80
C ILE A 72 5.49 10.98 -7.26
N GLN A 73 6.28 9.94 -7.48
CA GLN A 73 6.56 9.39 -8.81
C GLN A 73 5.89 8.03 -8.93
N TRP A 74 5.27 7.80 -10.08
CA TRP A 74 4.53 6.58 -10.37
C TRP A 74 5.27 5.75 -11.41
N ALA A 75 5.53 4.49 -11.09
CA ALA A 75 6.05 3.50 -12.02
C ALA A 75 5.31 2.18 -11.82
N TYR A 76 5.19 1.35 -12.84
CA TYR A 76 4.38 0.14 -12.80
C TYR A 76 5.26 -1.08 -13.02
N LEU A 77 5.29 -1.98 -12.03
CA LEU A 77 6.22 -3.11 -12.02
C LEU A 77 5.57 -4.33 -12.71
N PRO A 78 6.10 -4.82 -13.85
CA PRO A 78 5.60 -6.03 -14.51
C PRO A 78 6.18 -7.29 -13.83
N TYR A 79 5.89 -7.47 -12.54
CA TYR A 79 6.38 -8.58 -11.72
C TYR A 79 5.26 -9.57 -11.42
N ALA A 80 5.58 -10.86 -11.40
CA ALA A 80 4.66 -11.90 -10.94
C ALA A 80 4.90 -12.13 -9.45
N MET A 81 3.91 -11.82 -8.61
CA MET A 81 4.03 -12.04 -7.17
C MET A 81 3.92 -13.52 -6.82
N HIS A 82 4.80 -13.98 -5.94
CA HIS A 82 4.84 -15.34 -5.43
C HIS A 82 4.14 -15.51 -4.08
N MET A 83 3.79 -14.39 -3.43
CA MET A 83 3.15 -14.37 -2.12
C MET A 83 4.03 -15.00 -1.04
N ALA A 84 5.35 -14.78 -1.15
CA ALA A 84 6.37 -15.48 -0.37
C ALA A 84 6.87 -14.67 0.85
N GLY A 85 6.03 -13.77 1.36
CA GLY A 85 6.21 -13.09 2.63
C GLY A 85 7.59 -12.42 2.78
N PRO A 86 8.34 -12.72 3.86
CA PRO A 86 9.63 -12.09 4.14
C PRO A 86 10.65 -12.15 3.00
N ARG A 87 10.74 -13.27 2.27
CA ARG A 87 11.70 -13.43 1.17
C ARG A 87 11.33 -12.56 -0.02
N GLU A 88 10.04 -12.47 -0.33
CA GLU A 88 9.56 -11.60 -1.40
C GLU A 88 9.60 -10.12 -1.02
N ALA A 89 9.43 -9.78 0.27
CA ALA A 89 9.67 -8.43 0.75
C ALA A 89 11.14 -7.99 0.50
N LEU A 90 12.11 -8.88 0.74
CA LEU A 90 13.52 -8.63 0.41
C LEU A 90 13.74 -8.50 -1.12
N GLN A 91 13.11 -9.37 -1.92
CA GLN A 91 13.13 -9.26 -3.38
C GLN A 91 12.59 -7.91 -3.85
N HIS A 92 11.50 -7.44 -3.25
CA HIS A 92 10.94 -6.12 -3.53
C HIS A 92 11.89 -4.98 -3.15
N MET A 93 12.62 -5.08 -2.03
CA MET A 93 13.68 -4.12 -1.69
C MET A 93 14.76 -4.09 -2.77
N ILE A 94 15.29 -5.26 -3.16
CA ILE A 94 16.32 -5.37 -4.21
C ILE A 94 15.85 -4.73 -5.51
N ILE A 95 14.62 -5.03 -5.95
CA ILE A 95 14.03 -4.41 -7.13
C ILE A 95 14.03 -2.89 -6.97
N ARG A 96 13.63 -2.36 -5.82
CA ARG A 96 13.52 -0.89 -5.63
C ARG A 96 14.89 -0.23 -5.52
N LYS A 97 15.87 -0.89 -4.93
CA LYS A 97 17.28 -0.47 -4.99
C LYS A 97 17.74 -0.30 -6.43
N ASN A 98 17.44 -1.27 -7.29
CA ASN A 98 17.81 -1.22 -8.71
C ASN A 98 17.10 -0.09 -9.48
N TYR A 99 15.97 0.41 -8.97
CA TYR A 99 15.26 1.59 -9.47
C TYR A 99 15.69 2.91 -8.78
N GLY A 100 16.74 2.87 -7.95
CA GLY A 100 17.31 4.06 -7.30
C GLY A 100 16.68 4.44 -5.96
N CYS A 101 15.81 3.60 -5.38
CA CYS A 101 15.30 3.85 -4.04
C CYS A 101 16.41 3.73 -2.99
N THR A 102 16.47 4.70 -2.07
CA THR A 102 17.34 4.66 -0.88
C THR A 102 16.62 4.05 0.32
N HIS A 103 15.29 4.19 0.35
CA HIS A 103 14.42 3.70 1.41
C HIS A 103 13.34 2.78 0.83
N PHE A 104 12.82 1.88 1.66
CA PHE A 104 11.69 1.04 1.28
C PHE A 104 10.68 0.93 2.43
N ILE A 105 9.41 1.19 2.10
CA ILE A 105 8.31 1.08 3.07
C ILE A 105 7.96 -0.39 3.26
N ILE A 106 7.89 -0.82 4.51
CA ILE A 106 7.52 -2.20 4.85
C ILE A 106 6.35 -2.21 5.81
N GLY A 107 5.24 -2.75 5.29
CA GLY A 107 3.96 -2.87 5.98
C GLY A 107 3.87 -4.08 6.91
N ARG A 108 2.70 -4.24 7.53
CA ARG A 108 2.29 -5.50 8.17
C ARG A 108 1.98 -6.55 7.10
N ASP A 109 2.32 -7.81 7.36
CA ASP A 109 2.05 -8.97 6.49
C ASP A 109 2.46 -8.73 5.02
N MET A 110 3.61 -8.07 4.84
CA MET A 110 4.11 -7.68 3.53
C MET A 110 4.38 -8.91 2.66
N ALA A 111 3.80 -8.92 1.45
CA ALA A 111 3.88 -10.02 0.50
C ALA A 111 3.37 -11.37 1.03
N GLY A 112 2.61 -11.38 2.13
CA GLY A 112 1.98 -12.57 2.68
C GLY A 112 0.69 -12.94 1.96
N CYS A 113 0.24 -14.17 2.25
CA CYS A 113 -1.05 -14.72 1.86
C CYS A 113 -1.58 -15.69 2.92
N LYS A 114 -2.84 -16.09 2.74
CA LYS A 114 -3.51 -17.09 3.56
C LYS A 114 -3.50 -18.46 2.88
N SER A 115 -3.41 -19.50 3.70
CA SER A 115 -3.62 -20.87 3.27
C SER A 115 -5.04 -21.04 2.73
N CYS A 116 -5.17 -21.50 1.49
CA CYS A 116 -6.47 -21.86 0.89
C CYS A 116 -7.15 -23.06 1.58
N ILE A 117 -6.40 -23.84 2.37
CA ILE A 117 -6.92 -25.01 3.09
C ILE A 117 -7.38 -24.62 4.50
N SER A 118 -6.54 -23.90 5.25
CA SER A 118 -6.80 -23.62 6.68
C SER A 118 -7.32 -22.21 6.95
N GLY A 119 -7.23 -21.29 5.98
CA GLY A 119 -7.57 -19.88 6.15
C GLY A 119 -6.60 -19.09 7.04
N LYS A 120 -5.53 -19.72 7.54
CA LYS A 120 -4.52 -19.09 8.39
C LYS A 120 -3.45 -18.39 7.55
N ASP A 121 -2.91 -17.30 8.07
CA ASP A 121 -1.76 -16.61 7.48
C ASP A 121 -0.53 -17.52 7.49
N PHE A 122 0.24 -17.53 6.40
CA PHE A 122 1.49 -18.30 6.32
C PHE A 122 2.65 -17.67 7.08
N TYR A 123 2.58 -16.35 7.33
CA TYR A 123 3.63 -15.55 7.94
C TYR A 123 3.07 -14.73 9.09
N GLY A 124 3.91 -14.41 10.07
CA GLY A 124 3.57 -13.46 11.11
C GLY A 124 3.47 -12.03 10.56
N VAL A 125 2.64 -11.22 11.19
CA VAL A 125 2.34 -9.84 10.73
C VAL A 125 3.56 -8.92 10.67
N TYR A 126 4.67 -9.25 11.37
CA TYR A 126 5.91 -8.46 11.39
C TYR A 126 7.13 -9.19 10.81
N ASP A 127 7.01 -10.45 10.41
CA ASP A 127 8.15 -11.28 9.96
C ASP A 127 8.91 -10.60 8.81
N ALA A 128 8.18 -10.01 7.87
CA ALA A 128 8.77 -9.31 6.73
C ALA A 128 9.52 -8.02 7.14
N GLN A 129 9.05 -7.32 8.17
CA GLN A 129 9.73 -6.13 8.69
C GLN A 129 11.03 -6.51 9.39
N GLU A 130 11.00 -7.54 10.22
CA GLU A 130 12.17 -8.04 10.95
C GLU A 130 13.22 -8.57 9.97
N PHE A 131 12.79 -9.37 9.00
CA PHE A 131 13.67 -9.93 7.97
C PHE A 131 14.32 -8.83 7.13
N ALA A 132 13.55 -7.84 6.69
CA ALA A 132 14.07 -6.72 5.94
C ALA A 132 15.03 -5.84 6.75
N LYS A 133 14.72 -5.54 8.02
CA LYS A 133 15.63 -4.80 8.92
C LYS A 133 16.96 -5.51 9.07
N LYS A 134 16.94 -6.83 9.23
CA LYS A 134 18.15 -7.67 9.34
C LYS A 134 19.07 -7.57 8.12
N HIS A 135 18.50 -7.45 6.91
CA HIS A 135 19.25 -7.42 5.65
C HIS A 135 19.41 -6.01 5.04
N ALA A 136 18.88 -4.98 5.70
CA ALA A 136 18.88 -3.61 5.18
C ALA A 136 20.30 -3.06 4.97
N GLU A 137 21.19 -3.29 5.93
CA GLU A 137 22.59 -2.86 5.88
C GLU A 137 23.35 -3.54 4.72
N GLU A 138 23.20 -4.85 4.57
CA GLU A 138 23.79 -5.63 3.48
C GLU A 138 23.29 -5.14 2.10
N LEU A 139 22.01 -4.76 2.02
CA LEU A 139 21.44 -4.15 0.83
C LEU A 139 21.83 -2.69 0.64
N GLY A 140 22.45 -2.01 1.61
CA GLY A 140 22.70 -0.57 1.54
C GLY A 140 21.40 0.24 1.36
N MET A 141 20.30 -0.24 1.94
CA MET A 141 19.00 0.42 1.95
C MET A 141 18.55 0.67 3.38
N GLN A 142 17.64 1.62 3.56
CA GLN A 142 16.94 1.81 4.83
C GLN A 142 15.50 1.33 4.73
N THR A 143 14.96 0.80 5.84
CA THR A 143 13.53 0.48 5.92
C THR A 143 12.77 1.62 6.57
N VAL A 144 11.54 1.83 6.12
CA VAL A 144 10.58 2.75 6.75
C VAL A 144 9.37 1.90 7.17
N PRO A 145 9.18 1.63 8.47
CA PRO A 145 8.02 0.86 8.90
C PRO A 145 6.74 1.65 8.60
N SER A 146 5.70 0.98 8.11
CA SER A 146 4.41 1.64 7.93
C SER A 146 3.83 2.06 9.28
N LEU A 147 3.31 3.28 9.34
CA LEU A 147 2.49 3.72 10.47
C LEU A 147 1.14 2.96 10.45
N ASP A 148 0.65 2.59 11.63
CA ASP A 148 -0.69 2.04 11.77
C ASP A 148 -1.71 3.19 11.75
N LEU A 149 -2.13 3.57 10.55
CA LEU A 149 -3.04 4.69 10.33
C LEU A 149 -4.50 4.26 10.45
N VAL A 150 -5.27 5.07 11.16
CA VAL A 150 -6.72 4.96 11.29
C VAL A 150 -7.38 6.27 10.88
N TYR A 151 -8.66 6.21 10.52
CA TYR A 151 -9.46 7.41 10.24
C TYR A 151 -10.41 7.67 11.41
N THR A 152 -10.46 8.90 11.89
CA THR A 152 -11.45 9.41 12.86
C THR A 152 -12.27 10.53 12.21
N GLU A 153 -13.52 10.73 12.62
CA GLU A 153 -14.33 11.81 12.04
C GLU A 153 -13.78 13.19 12.41
N GLU A 154 -13.16 13.28 13.58
CA GLU A 154 -12.71 14.52 14.19
C GLU A 154 -11.38 15.03 13.63
N GLU A 155 -10.44 14.12 13.35
CA GLU A 155 -9.06 14.47 12.97
C GLU A 155 -8.62 13.85 11.63
N GLY A 156 -9.49 13.07 11.00
CA GLY A 156 -9.16 12.35 9.78
C GLY A 156 -8.13 11.25 10.02
N TYR A 157 -7.12 11.15 9.16
CA TYR A 157 -6.11 10.11 9.29
C TYR A 157 -5.05 10.45 10.33
N ILE A 158 -4.95 9.64 11.38
CA ILE A 158 -3.93 9.72 12.45
C ILE A 158 -3.40 8.33 12.79
N THR A 159 -2.37 8.20 13.62
CA THR A 159 -1.92 6.88 14.09
C THR A 159 -2.91 6.30 15.10
N ALA A 160 -3.00 4.97 15.15
CA ALA A 160 -3.84 4.26 16.12
C ALA A 160 -3.48 4.62 17.58
N SER A 161 -2.21 4.87 17.87
CA SER A 161 -1.74 5.34 19.18
C SER A 161 -2.26 6.73 19.52
N GLU A 162 -2.16 7.69 18.60
CA GLU A 162 -2.68 9.06 18.81
C GLU A 162 -4.20 9.05 19.01
N ALA A 163 -4.93 8.24 18.24
CA ALA A 163 -6.37 8.09 18.40
C ALA A 163 -6.72 7.56 19.80
N ALA A 164 -5.97 6.57 20.31
CA ALA A 164 -6.17 6.00 21.63
C ALA A 164 -5.85 7.00 22.75
N GLU A 165 -4.73 7.72 22.64
CA GLU A 165 -4.31 8.76 23.60
C GLU A 165 -5.32 9.90 23.71
N ARG A 166 -6.00 10.23 22.60
CA ARG A 166 -7.00 11.29 22.53
C ARG A 166 -8.44 10.80 22.68
N HIS A 167 -8.64 9.51 22.99
CA HIS A 167 -9.96 8.88 23.12
C HIS A 167 -10.88 9.06 21.89
N LEU A 168 -10.30 9.13 20.70
CA LEU A 168 -11.04 9.22 19.44
C LEU A 168 -11.50 7.84 18.98
N THR A 169 -12.61 7.78 18.25
CA THR A 169 -13.17 6.50 17.76
C THR A 169 -12.78 6.26 16.30
N PRO A 170 -11.95 5.25 16.00
CA PRO A 170 -11.61 4.91 14.63
C PRO A 170 -12.80 4.36 13.86
N LEU A 171 -13.08 4.95 12.69
CA LEU A 171 -13.99 4.36 11.71
C LEU A 171 -13.32 3.17 11.01
N LYS A 172 -14.10 2.13 10.74
CA LYS A 172 -13.64 0.91 10.08
C LYS A 172 -14.61 0.52 8.97
N LEU A 173 -14.05 0.23 7.80
CA LEU A 173 -14.76 -0.42 6.70
C LEU A 173 -14.01 -1.68 6.31
N SER A 174 -14.63 -2.84 6.49
CA SER A 174 -14.00 -4.12 6.15
C SER A 174 -13.96 -4.30 4.64
N GLY A 175 -12.95 -5.02 4.14
CA GLY A 175 -12.85 -5.35 2.71
C GLY A 175 -14.08 -6.11 2.19
N THR A 176 -14.71 -6.93 3.03
CA THR A 176 -15.97 -7.63 2.68
C THR A 176 -17.12 -6.64 2.49
N LYS A 177 -17.31 -5.68 3.40
CA LYS A 177 -18.35 -4.67 3.27
C LYS A 177 -18.07 -3.73 2.10
N PHE A 178 -16.82 -3.33 1.89
CA PHE A 178 -16.41 -2.54 0.72
C PHE A 178 -16.76 -3.24 -0.60
N ARG A 179 -16.42 -4.52 -0.77
CA ARG A 179 -16.79 -5.30 -1.96
C ARG A 179 -18.30 -5.43 -2.14
N GLN A 180 -19.06 -5.58 -1.06
CA GLN A 180 -20.52 -5.58 -1.11
C GLN A 180 -21.05 -4.23 -1.64
N MET A 181 -20.53 -3.13 -1.10
CA MET A 181 -20.93 -1.78 -1.51
C MET A 181 -20.61 -1.51 -2.98
N LEU A 182 -19.43 -1.92 -3.46
CA LEU A 182 -19.06 -1.86 -4.87
C LEU A 182 -20.07 -2.59 -5.77
N ARG A 183 -20.46 -3.83 -5.42
CA ARG A 183 -21.39 -4.65 -6.23
C ARG A 183 -22.82 -4.12 -6.22
N ASN A 184 -23.23 -3.53 -5.10
CA ASN A 184 -24.59 -3.02 -4.91
C ASN A 184 -24.75 -1.57 -5.42
N GLY A 185 -23.67 -0.92 -5.83
CA GLY A 185 -23.69 0.50 -6.18
C GLY A 185 -23.90 1.43 -4.97
N GLU A 186 -23.74 0.93 -3.75
CA GLU A 186 -23.84 1.71 -2.51
C GLU A 186 -22.72 2.77 -2.46
N GLU A 187 -23.01 3.94 -1.91
CA GLU A 187 -22.04 5.02 -1.72
C GLU A 187 -20.88 4.57 -0.82
N ILE A 188 -19.65 4.71 -1.31
CA ILE A 188 -18.44 4.39 -0.55
C ILE A 188 -17.91 5.68 0.06
N PRO A 189 -17.66 5.72 1.38
CA PRO A 189 -17.16 6.91 2.04
C PRO A 189 -15.84 7.39 1.47
N GLU A 190 -15.73 8.69 1.20
CA GLU A 190 -14.53 9.31 0.60
C GLU A 190 -13.32 9.26 1.53
N TRP A 191 -13.55 9.16 2.84
CA TRP A 191 -12.47 8.90 3.77
C TRP A 191 -11.82 7.54 3.55
N PHE A 192 -12.52 6.56 2.95
CA PHE A 192 -12.01 5.23 2.72
C PHE A 192 -11.31 5.10 1.36
N ALA A 193 -11.98 5.52 0.28
CA ALA A 193 -11.47 5.41 -1.08
C ALA A 193 -11.82 6.63 -1.94
N PHE A 194 -10.91 6.97 -2.84
CA PHE A 194 -11.10 8.06 -3.80
C PHE A 194 -12.23 7.74 -4.77
N LYS A 195 -13.05 8.74 -5.10
CA LYS A 195 -14.18 8.59 -6.02
C LYS A 195 -13.73 8.08 -7.39
N SER A 196 -12.62 8.59 -7.93
CA SER A 196 -12.11 8.15 -9.24
C SER A 196 -11.72 6.66 -9.24
N VAL A 197 -11.08 6.19 -8.17
CA VAL A 197 -10.73 4.78 -7.98
C VAL A 197 -11.98 3.92 -7.89
N VAL A 198 -12.98 4.35 -7.11
CA VAL A 198 -14.26 3.63 -6.96
C VAL A 198 -14.98 3.50 -8.30
N THR A 199 -14.97 4.54 -9.14
CA THR A 199 -15.58 4.50 -10.48
C THR A 199 -14.97 3.40 -11.34
N VAL A 200 -13.64 3.35 -11.47
CA VAL A 200 -12.93 2.31 -12.23
C VAL A 200 -13.26 0.91 -11.70
N LEU A 201 -13.28 0.74 -10.37
CA LEU A 201 -13.61 -0.54 -9.75
C LEU A 201 -15.06 -0.98 -10.06
N ARG A 202 -16.01 -0.05 -10.07
CA ARG A 202 -17.42 -0.34 -10.41
C ARG A 202 -17.58 -0.73 -11.87
N GLU A 203 -16.90 -0.05 -12.79
CA GLU A 203 -16.91 -0.39 -14.22
C GLU A 203 -16.45 -1.83 -14.44
N HIS A 204 -15.37 -2.24 -13.77
CA HIS A 204 -14.90 -3.62 -13.82
C HIS A 204 -15.94 -4.63 -13.28
N VAL A 205 -16.54 -4.35 -12.13
CA VAL A 205 -17.58 -5.21 -11.52
C VAL A 205 -18.80 -5.36 -12.44
N SER A 206 -19.20 -4.27 -13.12
CA SER A 206 -20.32 -4.30 -14.08
C SER A 206 -19.99 -5.10 -15.34
N SER A 207 -18.75 -5.00 -15.85
CA SER A 207 -18.30 -5.74 -17.04
C SER A 207 -18.08 -7.24 -16.83
N SER A 208 -18.01 -7.68 -15.57
CA SER A 208 -17.79 -9.08 -15.18
C SER A 208 -19.10 -9.85 -14.91
N LYS A 209 -20.26 -9.21 -15.13
CA LYS A 209 -21.60 -9.83 -15.10
C LYS A 209 -22.02 -10.21 -16.51
#